data_AF-A0A7G8PNW6-F1
#
_entry.id   AF-A0A7G8PNW6-F1
#
_cell.length_a   1.000
_cell.length_b   1.000
_cell.length_c   1.000
_cell.angle_alpha   90.00
_cell.angle_beta   90.00
_cell.angle_gamma   90.00
#
_symmetry.space_group_name_H-M   'P 1'
#
loop_
_entity.id
_entity.type
_entity.pdbx_description
1 polymer ?
#
loop_
_entity_poly.entity_id
_entity_poly.type
_entity_poly.pdbx_seq_one_letter_code
_entity_poly.pdbx_strand_id
1 'polypeptide(L)'
;MIRPFPVIVPTPSNWAPKFPFPYDQTKDKVTPADIAAMSEMCQWYNAQYATLRAQIARLQTNRIGPDGNDFDYSRDNIAQQVDIVTGNIGQALDFLTPRVQALTQAQNPFGDNYFPIYKGEAFFKLWEQLSNVNAGILAHQPDWFTAPSVQKAQRWGSDIYRLRVCEQ
;
A
#
# COMPACT_ATOMS: atom_id res chain seq x y z
N MET A 1 -18.71 -2.95 4.56
CA MET A 1 -18.65 -2.93 6.03
C MET A 1 -17.21 -2.67 6.45
N ILE A 2 -16.97 -1.77 7.41
CA ILE A 2 -15.63 -1.56 7.99
C ILE A 2 -15.43 -2.66 9.05
N ARG A 3 -14.33 -3.40 8.96
CA ARG A 3 -14.03 -4.55 9.83
C ARG A 3 -12.52 -4.78 9.95
N PRO A 4 -12.04 -5.29 11.09
CA PRO A 4 -10.64 -5.67 11.25
C PRO A 4 -10.20 -6.73 10.25
N PHE A 5 -8.94 -6.71 9.86
CA PHE A 5 -8.34 -7.74 9.02
C PHE A 5 -7.68 -8.86 9.84
N PRO A 6 -7.73 -10.11 9.34
CA PRO A 6 -6.87 -11.16 9.85
C PRO A 6 -5.41 -10.87 9.49
N VAL A 7 -4.47 -11.31 10.33
CA VAL A 7 -3.04 -11.18 10.07
C VAL A 7 -2.66 -12.00 8.82
N ILE A 8 -1.83 -11.41 7.94
CA ILE A 8 -1.23 -12.14 6.83
C ILE A 8 -0.03 -12.93 7.32
N VAL A 9 -0.10 -14.25 7.11
CA VAL A 9 1.04 -15.16 7.30
C VAL A 9 1.53 -15.55 5.90
N PRO A 10 2.74 -15.15 5.50
CA PRO A 10 3.29 -15.55 4.21
C PRO A 10 3.38 -17.06 4.07
N THR A 11 3.06 -17.54 2.88
CA THR A 11 3.17 -18.96 2.51
C THR A 11 4.11 -19.12 1.31
N PRO A 12 4.68 -20.31 1.09
CA PRO A 12 5.40 -20.59 -0.14
C PRO A 12 4.52 -20.27 -1.36
N SER A 13 5.10 -19.58 -2.34
CA SER A 13 4.41 -19.18 -3.57
C SER A 13 5.32 -19.44 -4.76
N ASN A 14 4.71 -19.73 -5.90
CA ASN A 14 5.35 -19.82 -7.20
C ASN A 14 5.63 -18.45 -7.85
N TRP A 15 5.30 -17.35 -7.15
CA TRP A 15 5.50 -15.99 -7.65
C TRP A 15 6.92 -15.79 -8.19
N ALA A 16 7.01 -15.20 -9.37
CA ALA A 16 8.23 -14.99 -10.13
C ALA A 16 8.17 -13.61 -10.81
N PRO A 17 9.29 -12.88 -10.84
CA PRO A 17 9.34 -11.54 -11.41
C PRO A 17 9.15 -11.58 -12.93
N LYS A 18 8.50 -10.54 -13.46
CA LYS A 18 8.45 -10.28 -14.90
C LYS A 18 9.63 -9.39 -15.29
N PHE A 19 10.15 -9.57 -16.50
CA PHE A 19 11.23 -8.75 -17.03
C PHE A 19 10.87 -8.20 -18.43
N PRO A 20 9.81 -7.38 -18.56
CA PRO A 20 9.56 -6.68 -19.81
C PRO A 20 10.64 -5.61 -20.01
N PHE A 21 10.91 -5.21 -21.25
CA PHE A 21 11.82 -4.08 -21.50
C PHE A 21 11.41 -2.83 -20.69
N PRO A 22 12.33 -2.14 -19.99
CA PRO A 22 13.80 -2.35 -19.94
C PRO A 22 14.28 -3.23 -18.77
N TYR A 23 13.38 -3.86 -18.00
CA TYR A 23 13.73 -4.68 -16.84
C TYR A 23 14.50 -5.96 -17.21
N ASP A 24 14.44 -6.40 -18.47
CA ASP A 24 15.30 -7.46 -19.01
C ASP A 24 16.80 -7.12 -18.91
N GLN A 25 17.14 -5.83 -18.94
CA GLN A 25 18.51 -5.32 -18.83
C GLN A 25 19.00 -5.20 -17.39
N THR A 26 18.09 -5.19 -16.41
CA THR A 26 18.41 -5.02 -14.99
C THR A 26 18.14 -6.28 -14.16
N LYS A 27 17.77 -7.39 -14.82
CA LYS A 27 17.39 -8.66 -14.17
C LYS A 27 18.52 -9.28 -13.35
N ASP A 28 19.77 -9.01 -13.72
CA ASP A 28 20.99 -9.46 -13.03
C ASP A 28 21.15 -8.82 -11.65
N LYS A 29 20.51 -7.66 -11.43
CA LYS A 29 20.49 -6.95 -10.15
C LYS A 29 19.34 -7.36 -9.24
N VAL A 30 18.44 -8.22 -9.69
CA VAL A 30 17.34 -8.74 -8.86
C VAL A 30 17.86 -9.86 -7.97
N THR A 31 17.67 -9.71 -6.66
CA THR A 31 18.16 -10.64 -5.65
C THR A 31 17.08 -11.65 -5.23
N PRO A 32 17.45 -12.76 -4.57
CA PRO A 32 16.48 -13.65 -3.94
C PRO A 32 15.61 -12.95 -2.89
N ALA A 33 16.16 -11.94 -2.19
CA ALA A 33 15.41 -11.15 -1.22
C ALA A 33 14.33 -10.29 -1.88
N ASP A 34 14.62 -9.69 -3.05
CA ASP A 34 13.63 -8.96 -3.84
C ASP A 34 12.45 -9.86 -4.23
N ILE A 35 12.76 -11.09 -4.68
CA ILE A 35 11.76 -12.05 -5.14
C ILE A 35 10.88 -12.50 -3.97
N ALA A 36 11.49 -12.83 -2.83
CA ALA A 36 10.75 -13.18 -1.62
C ALA A 36 9.86 -12.02 -1.16
N ALA A 37 10.41 -10.81 -1.05
CA ALA A 37 9.65 -9.63 -0.64
C ALA A 37 8.45 -9.36 -1.55
N MET A 38 8.65 -9.35 -2.87
CA MET A 38 7.57 -9.14 -3.84
C MET A 38 6.51 -10.24 -3.79
N SER A 39 6.92 -11.50 -3.67
CA SER A 39 6.01 -12.63 -3.53
C SER A 39 5.08 -12.46 -2.32
N GLU A 40 5.64 -12.12 -1.17
CA GLU A 40 4.88 -11.93 0.06
C GLU A 40 4.00 -10.67 0.02
N MET A 41 4.51 -9.56 -0.54
CA MET A 41 3.70 -8.35 -0.76
C MET A 41 2.53 -8.60 -1.71
N CYS A 42 2.69 -9.47 -2.71
CA CYS A 42 1.61 -9.89 -3.58
C CYS A 42 0.55 -10.73 -2.87
N GLN A 43 0.92 -11.56 -1.90
CA GLN A 43 -0.04 -12.28 -1.05
C GLN A 43 -0.90 -11.30 -0.25
N TRP A 44 -0.29 -10.30 0.39
CA TRP A 44 -1.02 -9.24 1.07
C TRP A 44 -1.91 -8.44 0.11
N TYR A 45 -1.37 -8.06 -1.05
CA TYR A 45 -2.08 -7.25 -2.03
C TYR A 45 -3.36 -7.94 -2.50
N ASN A 46 -3.25 -9.21 -2.90
CA ASN A 46 -4.38 -10.02 -3.36
C ASN A 46 -5.40 -10.27 -2.24
N ALA A 47 -4.95 -10.46 -1.00
CA ALA A 47 -5.84 -10.75 0.13
C ALA A 47 -6.58 -9.53 0.68
N GLN A 48 -5.92 -8.37 0.78
CA GLN A 48 -6.39 -7.26 1.61
C GLN A 48 -6.53 -5.92 0.90
N TYR A 49 -5.71 -5.61 -0.12
CA TYR A 49 -5.61 -4.24 -0.63
C TYR A 49 -6.96 -3.68 -1.16
N ALA A 50 -7.70 -4.47 -1.94
CA ALA A 50 -8.99 -4.04 -2.47
C ALA A 50 -9.99 -3.70 -1.35
N THR A 51 -10.02 -4.53 -0.30
CA THR A 51 -10.88 -4.30 0.86
C THR A 51 -10.39 -3.12 1.68
N LEU A 52 -9.08 -2.95 1.88
CA LEU A 52 -8.49 -1.83 2.60
C LEU A 52 -8.84 -0.51 1.95
N ARG A 53 -8.64 -0.42 0.63
CA ARG A 53 -9.01 0.75 -0.18
C ARG A 53 -10.49 1.11 -0.01
N ALA A 54 -11.38 0.12 -0.03
CA ALA A 54 -12.81 0.35 0.15
C ALA A 54 -13.16 0.83 1.56
N GLN A 55 -12.49 0.30 2.60
CA GLN A 55 -12.68 0.76 3.97
C GLN A 55 -12.17 2.19 4.19
N ILE A 56 -11.02 2.54 3.62
CA ILE A 56 -10.50 3.92 3.64
C ILE A 56 -11.51 4.87 2.99
N ALA A 57 -11.94 4.59 1.76
CA ALA A 57 -12.90 5.44 1.05
C ALA A 57 -14.21 5.59 1.84
N ARG A 58 -14.69 4.50 2.46
CA ARG A 58 -15.90 4.54 3.30
C ARG A 58 -15.71 5.41 4.54
N LEU A 59 -14.56 5.33 5.21
CA LEU A 59 -14.26 6.19 6.34
C LEU A 59 -14.23 7.66 5.91
N GLN A 60 -13.57 7.97 4.79
CA GLN A 60 -13.51 9.34 4.24
C GLN A 60 -14.90 9.94 4.02
N THR A 61 -15.86 9.14 3.52
CA THR A 61 -17.25 9.59 3.37
C THR A 61 -17.98 9.69 4.71
N ASN A 62 -17.91 8.66 5.55
CA ASN A 62 -18.65 8.60 6.80
C ASN A 62 -18.24 9.68 7.80
N ARG A 63 -16.97 10.09 7.76
CA ARG A 63 -16.47 11.15 8.63
C ARG A 63 -16.92 12.54 8.21
N ILE A 64 -17.64 12.77 7.12
CA ILE A 64 -18.13 14.12 6.82
C ILE A 64 -19.40 14.38 7.64
N GLY A 65 -19.31 15.31 8.60
CA GLY A 65 -20.45 15.75 9.41
C GLY A 65 -21.44 16.61 8.62
N PRO A 66 -22.67 16.81 9.15
CA PRO A 66 -23.67 17.69 8.52
C PRO A 66 -23.25 19.17 8.51
N ASP A 67 -22.34 19.56 9.38
CA ASP A 67 -21.68 20.87 9.44
C ASP A 67 -20.45 20.97 8.51
N GLY A 68 -20.11 19.89 7.80
CA GLY A 68 -18.94 19.79 6.94
C GLY A 68 -17.64 19.48 7.68
N ASN A 69 -17.67 19.35 9.02
CA ASN A 69 -16.48 18.99 9.78
C ASN A 69 -16.19 17.50 9.67
N ASP A 70 -14.91 17.16 9.47
CA ASP A 70 -14.49 15.79 9.18
C ASP A 70 -13.28 15.30 9.99
N PHE A 71 -12.80 16.14 10.92
CA PHE A 71 -11.73 15.84 11.86
C PHE A 71 -12.24 15.46 13.26
N ASP A 72 -13.52 15.72 13.55
CA ASP A 72 -14.16 15.29 14.80
C ASP A 72 -14.69 13.85 14.67
N TYR A 73 -14.14 12.96 15.49
CA TYR A 73 -14.47 11.54 15.55
C TYR A 73 -15.38 11.17 16.72
N SER A 74 -15.77 12.14 17.57
CA SER A 74 -16.58 11.91 18.77
C SER A 74 -18.04 11.55 18.47
N ARG A 75 -18.47 11.77 17.22
CA ARG A 75 -19.83 11.53 16.75
C ARG A 75 -20.08 10.09 16.30
N ASP A 76 -21.31 9.65 16.56
CA ASP A 76 -21.84 8.33 16.19
C ASP A 76 -20.86 7.20 16.52
N ASN A 77 -20.51 6.39 15.52
CA ASN A 77 -19.52 5.33 15.62
C ASN A 77 -18.24 5.63 14.80
N ILE A 78 -17.95 6.92 14.54
CA ILE A 78 -16.80 7.31 13.72
C ILE A 78 -15.47 6.92 14.39
N ALA A 79 -15.32 7.14 15.69
CA ALA A 79 -14.14 6.71 16.43
C ALA A 79 -13.84 5.20 16.23
N GLN A 80 -14.86 4.35 16.36
CA GLN A 80 -14.71 2.91 16.11
C GLN A 80 -14.29 2.60 14.66
N GLN A 81 -14.84 3.31 13.69
CA GLN A 81 -14.45 3.13 12.28
C GLN A 81 -13.01 3.57 12.03
N VAL A 82 -12.58 4.69 12.65
CA VAL A 82 -11.21 5.18 12.62
C VAL A 82 -10.27 4.13 13.20
N ASP A 83 -10.54 3.62 14.41
CA ASP A 83 -9.72 2.62 15.07
C ASP A 83 -9.53 1.36 14.21
N ILE A 84 -10.60 0.89 13.57
CA ILE A 84 -10.53 -0.28 12.69
C ILE A 84 -9.69 0.03 11.44
N VAL A 85 -9.90 1.17 10.79
CA VAL A 85 -9.20 1.51 9.55
C VAL A 85 -7.72 1.80 9.81
N THR A 86 -7.39 2.57 10.84
CA THR A 86 -6.00 2.86 11.21
C THR A 86 -5.29 1.61 11.71
N GLY A 87 -5.98 0.72 12.45
CA GLY A 87 -5.45 -0.59 12.82
C GLY A 87 -5.16 -1.48 11.60
N ASN A 88 -6.06 -1.49 10.61
CA ASN A 88 -5.86 -2.22 9.37
C ASN A 88 -4.71 -1.65 8.52
N ILE A 89 -4.58 -0.32 8.43
CA ILE A 89 -3.45 0.30 7.73
C ILE A 89 -2.15 0.03 8.50
N GLY A 90 -2.14 0.16 9.82
CA GLY A 90 -0.98 -0.15 10.66
C GLY A 90 -0.49 -1.59 10.44
N GLN A 91 -1.39 -2.57 10.49
CA GLN A 91 -1.05 -3.96 10.20
C GLN A 91 -0.49 -4.15 8.78
N ALA A 92 -1.05 -3.47 7.79
CA ALA A 92 -0.49 -3.48 6.43
C ALA A 92 0.91 -2.85 6.37
N LEU A 93 1.14 -1.75 7.08
CA LEU A 93 2.46 -1.10 7.15
C LEU A 93 3.49 -1.99 7.85
N ASP A 94 3.13 -2.64 8.95
CA ASP A 94 4.02 -3.57 9.65
C ASP A 94 4.41 -4.76 8.76
N PHE A 95 3.47 -5.25 7.95
CA PHE A 95 3.74 -6.29 6.97
C PHE A 95 4.61 -5.76 5.81
N LEU A 96 4.28 -4.60 5.23
CA LEU A 96 4.94 -4.09 4.03
C LEU A 96 6.34 -3.53 4.32
N THR A 97 6.55 -2.86 5.45
CA THR A 97 7.79 -2.12 5.77
C THR A 97 9.07 -2.94 5.58
N PRO A 98 9.24 -4.12 6.22
CA PRO A 98 10.47 -4.90 6.03
C PRO A 98 10.64 -5.39 4.58
N ARG A 99 9.54 -5.58 3.84
CA ARG A 99 9.55 -6.09 2.46
C ARG A 99 9.90 -5.02 1.46
N VAL A 100 9.35 -3.81 1.60
CA VAL A 100 9.71 -2.67 0.74
C VAL A 100 11.14 -2.21 1.01
N GLN A 101 11.61 -2.30 2.25
CA GLN A 101 12.99 -1.97 2.63
C GLN A 101 14.01 -3.02 2.17
N ALA A 102 13.59 -4.28 2.01
CA ALA A 102 14.44 -5.32 1.44
C ALA A 102 14.65 -5.17 -0.07
N LEU A 103 13.85 -4.34 -0.75
CA LEU A 103 13.98 -4.15 -2.19
C LEU A 103 15.28 -3.42 -2.54
N THR A 104 16.03 -4.00 -3.47
CA THR A 104 17.23 -3.43 -4.06
C THR A 104 16.90 -2.10 -4.73
N GLN A 105 17.64 -1.06 -4.35
CA GLN A 105 17.69 0.21 -5.06
C GLN A 105 19.05 0.33 -5.74
N ALA A 106 19.04 0.50 -7.05
CA ALA A 106 20.24 0.68 -7.86
C ALA A 106 20.28 2.10 -8.42
N GLN A 107 21.48 2.55 -8.79
CA GLN A 107 21.69 3.83 -9.45
C GLN A 107 21.99 3.63 -10.92
N ASN A 108 21.41 4.48 -11.77
CA ASN A 108 21.79 4.56 -13.18
C ASN A 108 23.09 5.40 -13.33
N PRO A 109 23.73 5.43 -14.51
CA PRO A 109 24.92 6.26 -14.75
C PRO A 109 24.71 7.77 -14.57
N PHE A 110 23.47 8.24 -14.52
CA PHE A 110 23.09 9.63 -14.31
C PHE A 110 22.81 9.97 -12.83
N GLY A 111 22.90 8.98 -11.92
CA GLY A 111 22.67 9.13 -10.50
C GLY A 111 21.22 8.93 -10.03
N ASP A 112 20.28 8.59 -10.92
CA ASP A 112 18.89 8.33 -10.52
C ASP A 112 18.76 6.95 -9.87
N ASN A 113 18.06 6.91 -8.74
CA ASN A 113 17.69 5.67 -8.07
C ASN A 113 16.53 4.98 -8.81
N TYR A 114 16.62 3.67 -8.98
CA TYR A 114 15.54 2.84 -9.52
C TYR A 114 15.48 1.48 -8.81
N PHE A 115 14.34 0.81 -8.95
CA PHE A 115 14.14 -0.56 -8.49
C PHE A 115 14.39 -1.53 -9.65
N PRO A 116 15.37 -2.45 -9.56
CA PRO A 116 15.61 -3.43 -10.62
C PRO A 116 14.51 -4.47 -10.78
N ILE A 117 13.72 -4.73 -9.72
CA ILE A 117 12.59 -5.65 -9.77
C ILE A 117 11.34 -4.96 -10.31
N TYR A 118 10.68 -5.61 -11.27
CA TYR A 118 9.50 -5.05 -11.92
C TYR A 118 8.42 -4.67 -10.91
N LYS A 119 8.06 -3.38 -10.93
CA LYS A 119 7.03 -2.77 -10.07
C LYS A 119 7.35 -2.78 -8.57
N GLY A 120 8.62 -2.95 -8.19
CA GLY A 120 9.09 -2.67 -6.83
C GLY A 120 8.77 -1.24 -6.37
N GLU A 121 8.95 -0.26 -7.26
CA GLU A 121 8.60 1.15 -6.98
C GLU A 121 7.12 1.33 -6.66
N ALA A 122 6.23 0.62 -7.36
CA ALA A 122 4.79 0.75 -7.14
C ALA A 122 4.39 0.28 -5.73
N PHE A 123 5.00 -0.80 -5.22
CA PHE A 123 4.82 -1.24 -3.84
C PHE A 123 5.42 -0.26 -2.83
N PHE A 124 6.63 0.24 -3.09
CA PHE A 124 7.27 1.24 -2.24
C PHE A 124 6.41 2.51 -2.12
N LYS A 125 5.91 3.02 -3.24
CA LYS A 125 5.06 4.21 -3.27
C LYS A 125 3.68 3.94 -2.69
N LEU A 126 3.09 2.76 -2.90
CA LEU A 126 1.84 2.40 -2.23
C LEU A 126 2.00 2.43 -0.71
N TRP A 127 3.07 1.81 -0.18
CA TRP A 127 3.40 1.82 1.25
C TRP A 127 3.58 3.24 1.79
N GLU A 128 4.36 4.08 1.11
CA GLU A 128 4.58 5.49 1.48
C GLU A 128 3.25 6.25 1.61
N GLN A 129 2.34 6.08 0.64
CA GLN A 129 1.05 6.77 0.67
C GLN A 129 0.11 6.22 1.74
N LEU A 130 0.10 4.91 1.99
CA LEU A 130 -0.66 4.33 3.12
C LEU A 130 -0.17 4.86 4.47
N SER A 131 1.15 5.03 4.63
CA SER A 131 1.73 5.65 5.83
C SER A 131 1.24 7.07 6.04
N ASN A 132 1.25 7.90 4.98
CA ASN A 132 0.74 9.27 5.04
C ASN A 132 -0.77 9.33 5.35
N VAL A 133 -1.57 8.42 4.79
CA VAL A 133 -3.00 8.33 5.10
C VAL A 133 -3.22 7.99 6.57
N ASN A 134 -2.50 7.00 7.09
CA ASN A 134 -2.62 6.60 8.50
C ASN A 134 -2.25 7.74 9.45
N ALA A 135 -1.10 8.37 9.20
CA ALA A 135 -0.61 9.50 9.99
C ALA A 135 -1.60 10.67 9.98
N GLY A 136 -2.18 10.99 8.81
CA GLY A 136 -3.17 12.05 8.70
C GLY A 136 -4.46 11.76 9.47
N ILE A 137 -4.98 10.52 9.40
CA ILE A 137 -6.18 10.13 10.18
C ILE A 137 -5.88 10.22 11.68
N LEU A 138 -4.75 9.67 12.14
CA LEU A 138 -4.36 9.70 13.56
C LEU A 138 -4.11 11.12 14.08
N ALA A 139 -3.66 12.03 13.21
CA ALA A 139 -3.47 13.44 13.53
C ALA A 139 -4.76 14.27 13.42
N HIS A 140 -5.92 13.63 13.29
CA HIS A 140 -7.22 14.28 13.11
C HIS A 140 -7.20 15.29 11.95
N GLN A 141 -6.48 14.98 10.87
CA GLN A 141 -6.46 15.86 9.71
C GLN A 141 -7.76 15.70 8.90
N PRO A 142 -8.30 16.82 8.40
CA PRO A 142 -9.43 16.80 7.47
C PRO A 142 -9.21 15.92 6.24
N ASP A 143 -10.29 15.54 5.58
CA ASP A 143 -10.26 14.69 4.40
C ASP A 143 -9.48 15.30 3.25
N TRP A 144 -9.65 16.60 3.01
CA TRP A 144 -8.93 17.32 1.97
C TRP A 144 -7.40 17.22 2.13
N PHE A 145 -6.89 17.08 3.36
CA PHE A 145 -5.46 16.92 3.63
C PHE A 145 -4.97 15.51 3.27
N THR A 146 -5.74 14.48 3.62
CA THR A 146 -5.38 13.07 3.35
C THR A 146 -5.74 12.60 1.93
N ALA A 147 -6.68 13.29 1.26
CA ALA A 147 -7.22 12.93 -0.04
C ALA A 147 -6.15 12.77 -1.14
N PRO A 148 -5.14 13.66 -1.27
CA PRO A 148 -4.05 13.46 -2.23
C PRO A 148 -3.30 12.14 -2.02
N SER A 149 -3.02 11.77 -0.77
CA SER A 149 -2.35 10.51 -0.44
C SER A 149 -3.23 9.31 -0.75
N VAL A 150 -4.53 9.38 -0.47
CA VAL A 150 -5.48 8.31 -0.86
C VAL A 150 -5.51 8.13 -2.38
N GLN A 151 -5.62 9.21 -3.15
CA GLN A 151 -5.63 9.12 -4.61
C GLN A 151 -4.32 8.53 -5.17
N LYS A 152 -3.17 8.92 -4.62
CA LYS A 152 -1.87 8.34 -5.00
C LYS A 152 -1.80 6.85 -4.63
N ALA A 153 -2.25 6.46 -3.45
CA ALA A 153 -2.33 5.05 -3.05
C ALA A 153 -3.21 4.24 -4.02
N GLN A 154 -4.36 4.79 -4.45
CA GLN A 154 -5.22 4.18 -5.46
C GLN A 154 -4.54 4.06 -6.83
N ARG A 155 -3.79 5.09 -7.24
CA ARG A 155 -3.03 5.08 -8.50
C ARG A 155 -1.98 3.98 -8.52
N TRP A 156 -1.21 3.81 -7.44
CA TRP A 156 -0.17 2.80 -7.33
C TRP A 156 -0.72 1.38 -7.23
N GLY A 157 -1.80 1.17 -6.47
CA GLY A 157 -2.48 -0.14 -6.50
C GLY A 157 -3.08 -0.45 -7.86
N SER A 158 -3.72 0.52 -8.52
CA SER A 158 -4.21 0.34 -9.89
C SER A 158 -3.09 -0.06 -10.87
N ASP A 159 -1.88 0.48 -10.69
CA ASP A 159 -0.70 0.12 -11.48
C ASP A 159 -0.29 -1.35 -11.27
N ILE A 160 -0.25 -1.82 -10.01
CA ILE A 160 0.01 -3.23 -9.64
C ILE A 160 -1.03 -4.17 -10.28
N TYR A 161 -2.31 -3.81 -10.17
CA TYR A 161 -3.42 -4.61 -10.73
C TYR A 161 -3.39 -4.65 -12.26
N ARG A 162 -3.32 -3.50 -12.94
CA ARG A 162 -3.40 -3.42 -14.40
C ARG A 162 -2.25 -4.15 -15.10
N LEU A 163 -1.08 -4.19 -14.47
CA LEU A 163 0.12 -4.85 -14.99
C LEU A 163 0.25 -6.31 -14.50
N ARG A 164 -0.78 -6.79 -13.79
CA ARG A 164 -0.91 -8.18 -13.35
C ARG A 164 0.32 -8.64 -12.56
N VAL A 165 0.89 -7.76 -11.73
CA VAL A 165 2.17 -8.02 -11.04
C VAL A 165 2.04 -9.24 -10.12
N CYS A 166 0.88 -9.39 -9.49
CA CYS A 166 0.58 -10.43 -8.51
C CYS A 166 -0.26 -11.59 -9.07
N GLU A 167 -0.47 -11.62 -10.39
CA GLU A 167 -1.16 -12.74 -11.06
C GLU A 167 -0.12 -13.71 -11.64
N GLN A 168 -0.37 -14.99 -11.42
CA GLN A 168 0.31 -16.12 -12.07
C GLN A 168 -0.71 -17.17 -12.47
#